data_AF-A0A815J7G9-F1
#
_entry.id   AF-A0A815J7G9-F1
#
_cell.length_a   1.000
_cell.length_b   1.000
_cell.length_c   1.000
_cell.angle_alpha   90.00
_cell.angle_beta   90.00
_cell.angle_gamma   90.00
#
_symmetry.space_group_name_H-M   'P 1'
#
loop_
_entity.id
_entity.type
_entity.pdbx_description
1 polymer ?
#
loop_
_entity_poly.entity_id
_entity_poly.type
_entity_poly.pdbx_seq_one_letter_code
_entity_poly.pdbx_strand_id
1 'polypeptide(L)' 'ALLAVGTKLKILSVHYFGYKWEIEVELVEDEDENQ' A
#
# COMPACT_ATOMS: atom_id res chain seq x y z
N ALA A 1 11.04 -9.30 1.50
CA ALA A 1 10.00 -10.02 2.26
C ALA A 1 8.81 -10.25 1.34
N LEU A 2 8.09 -11.37 1.48
CA LEU A 2 6.84 -11.62 0.75
C LEU A 2 5.68 -11.04 1.57
N LEU A 3 4.81 -10.24 0.97
CA LEU A 3 3.61 -9.73 1.64
C LEU A 3 2.53 -10.81 1.69
N ALA A 4 1.79 -10.86 2.78
CA ALA A 4 0.66 -11.78 2.91
C ALA A 4 -0.51 -11.30 2.03
N VAL A 5 -1.31 -12.26 1.55
CA VAL A 5 -2.58 -11.91 0.90
C VAL A 5 -3.49 -11.25 1.95
N GLY A 6 -4.06 -10.10 1.60
CA GLY A 6 -4.91 -9.32 2.49
C GLY A 6 -4.19 -8.20 3.24
N THR A 7 -2.86 -8.04 3.08
CA THR A 7 -2.15 -6.88 3.63
C THR A 7 -2.75 -5.58 3.13
N LYS A 8 -3.08 -4.69 4.07
CA LYS A 8 -3.62 -3.35 3.76
C LYS A 8 -2.49 -2.39 3.41
N LEU A 9 -2.72 -1.61 2.36
CA LEU A 9 -1.81 -0.60 1.86
C LEU A 9 -2.54 0.73 1.73
N LYS A 10 -1.90 1.82 2.14
CA LYS A 10 -2.38 3.17 1.92
C LYS A 10 -1.66 3.75 0.71
N ILE A 11 -2.42 4.21 -0.28
CA ILE A 11 -1.84 4.88 -1.46
C ILE A 11 -1.42 6.29 -1.04
N LEU A 12 -0.16 6.63 -1.27
CA LEU A 12 0.40 7.95 -1.01
C LEU A 12 0.35 8.83 -2.25
N SER A 13 0.73 8.28 -3.40
CA SER A 13 0.78 9.03 -4.65
C SER A 13 0.60 8.12 -5.87
N VAL A 14 0.10 8.71 -6.96
CA VAL A 14 -0.07 8.04 -8.25
C VAL A 14 0.42 8.97 -9.34
N HIS A 15 1.44 8.54 -10.07
CA HIS A 15 2.07 9.31 -11.13
C HIS A 15 2.04 8.53 -12.44
N TYR A 16 1.78 9.23 -13.54
CA TYR A 16 1.90 8.69 -14.88
C TYR A 16 3.11 9.31 -15.58
N PHE A 17 4.10 8.50 -15.93
CA PHE A 17 5.30 8.94 -16.60
C PHE A 17 5.75 7.92 -17.65
N GLY A 18 6.07 8.40 -18.87
CA GLY A 18 6.66 7.56 -19.91
C GLY A 18 5.85 6.29 -20.23
N TYR A 19 4.52 6.39 -20.24
CA TYR A 19 3.59 5.27 -20.44
C TYR A 19 3.58 4.21 -19.33
N LYS A 20 4.03 4.57 -18.13
CA LYS A 20 3.98 3.74 -16.93
C LYS A 20 3.26 4.46 -15.81
N TRP A 21 2.60 3.68 -14.97
CA TRP A 21 2.06 4.14 -13.70
C TRP A 21 3.05 3.79 -12.59
N GLU A 22 3.37 4.79 -11.79
CA GLU A 22 4.12 4.63 -10.54
C GLU A 22 3.16 4.91 -9.39
N ILE A 23 3.09 3.97 -8.44
CA ILE A 23 2.19 4.03 -7.29
C ILE A 23 3.04 3.90 -6.04
N GLU A 24 3.03 4.94 -5.22
CA GLU A 24 3.68 4.93 -3.92
C GLU A 24 2.68 4.49 -2.86
N VAL A 25 3.08 3.53 -2.03
CA VAL A 25 2.22 2.94 -1.00
C VAL A 25 2.95 2.84 0.33
N GLU A 26 2.19 2.97 1.41
CA GLU A 26 2.62 2.76 2.79
C GLU A 26 1.91 1.52 3.35
N LEU A 27 2.63 0.69 4.12
CA LEU A 27 2.03 -0.43 4.84
C LEU A 27 1.18 0.10 5.99
N VAL A 28 -0.06 -0.35 6.07
CA VAL A 28 -0.94 -0.03 7.21
C VAL A 28 -0.82 -1.17 8.20
N GLU A 29 -0.34 -0.87 9.39
CA GLU A 29 -0.43 -1.81 10.52
C GLU A 29 -1.90 -1.93 10.89
N ASP A 30 -2.41 -3.17 10.95
CA ASP A 30 -3.70 -3.41 11.58
C ASP A 30 -3.51 -3.14 13.07
N GLU A 31 -3.97 -1.97 13.55
CA GLU A 31 -4.19 -1.79 14.98
C GLU A 31 -5.22 -2.85 15.37
N ASP A 32 -4.77 -3.90 16.06
CA ASP A 32 -5.65 -4.90 16.65
C ASP A 32 -6.79 -4.16 17.37
N GLU A 33 -8.01 -4.33 16.87
CA GLU A 33 -9.24 -3.92 17.53
C GLU A 33 -9.36 -4.70 18.84
N ASN A 34 -8.66 -4.23 19.86
CA ASN A 34 -8.80 -4.66 21.23
C ASN A 34 -9.95 -3.84 21.85
N GLN A 35 -11.19 -4.23 21.52
CA GLN A 35 -12.41 -3.85 22.27
C GLN A 35 -13.31 -5.07 22.48
#